data_AF-W6Y7N4-F1
#
_entry.id   AF-W6Y7N4-F1
#
_cell.length_a   1.000
_cell.length_b   1.000
_cell.length_c   1.000
_cell.angle_alpha   90.00
_cell.angle_beta   90.00
_cell.angle_gamma   90.00
#
_symmetry.space_group_name_H-M   'P 1'
#
loop_
_entity.id
_entity.type
_entity.pdbx_description
1 polymer ?
#
loop_
_entity_poly.entity_id
_entity_poly.type
_entity_poly.pdbx_seq_one_letter_code
_entity_poly.pdbx_strand_id
1 'polypeptide(L)'
;MSSAADSLFKPPPIVECLSGPHCLGIGRKIQVSHRVCPDCLQRHDPQQLRVWANNNSIAILSINEETARKQVLKRNIEARGRYLCAFEDPDYQHCRWRLLDLSLRGTRLDCPSVRRKGTACSKCWRRRLRKIRVLQYFTPTGLCHEVVDKVVTRSASSEESSEESDDDVEGYNTILTPPPRTHCLLGAACDSCPEGQEQGPEICSWCKNMSFEELYKRSATLPDTESINQVIDTYKRQLELETTERIRKGWSFLCACKDPEYRSHSWRRNFNPKDSRLCGTVRHRGQLCVRCYRKAREKNCTWLEEFDGDRLGFPCAFDDTRLRRRIDANWKIGPLDKHGQPDPSWERDPRRDGRCERTRLRNQLCQKCFNRMCEIRGFGRFFDSEWGTLHRRYGVR
;
A
#
# COMPACT_ATOMS: atom_id res chain seq x y z
N MET A 1 59.75 -11.47 -42.80
CA MET A 1 59.52 -12.08 -41.48
C MET A 1 58.60 -11.19 -40.67
N SER A 2 57.67 -11.85 -39.96
CA SER A 2 56.81 -11.39 -38.85
C SER A 2 55.95 -10.14 -38.97
N SER A 3 54.66 -10.45 -39.18
CA SER A 3 53.47 -9.82 -38.61
C SER A 3 53.64 -9.19 -37.22
N ALA A 4 53.17 -7.96 -37.06
CA ALA A 4 52.54 -7.50 -35.84
C ALA A 4 51.07 -7.20 -36.17
N ALA A 5 50.19 -8.09 -35.70
CA ALA A 5 48.76 -7.99 -35.88
C ALA A 5 48.20 -6.75 -35.18
N ASP A 6 47.29 -6.06 -35.86
CA ASP A 6 46.37 -5.06 -35.31
C ASP A 6 45.76 -5.54 -33.99
N SER A 7 46.20 -4.98 -32.88
CA SER A 7 45.48 -5.13 -31.61
C SER A 7 44.22 -4.26 -31.67
N LEU A 8 43.12 -4.85 -32.15
CA LEU A 8 41.76 -4.30 -32.22
C LEU A 8 41.11 -3.99 -30.84
N PHE A 9 41.91 -3.73 -29.79
CA PHE A 9 41.41 -3.30 -28.49
C PHE A 9 41.36 -1.77 -28.41
N LYS A 10 40.22 -1.19 -28.81
CA LYS A 10 39.92 0.21 -28.48
C LYS A 10 39.70 0.30 -26.96
N PRO A 11 40.41 1.17 -26.23
CA PRO A 11 40.18 1.35 -24.80
C PRO A 11 38.73 1.80 -24.57
N PRO A 12 38.10 1.37 -23.46
CA PRO A 12 36.72 1.73 -23.17
C PRO A 12 36.58 3.27 -23.14
N PRO A 13 35.50 3.84 -23.72
CA PRO A 13 35.30 5.28 -23.76
C PRO A 13 35.30 5.86 -22.34
N ILE A 14 35.91 7.04 -22.18
CA ILE A 14 35.89 7.76 -20.90
C ILE A 14 34.53 8.46 -20.77
N VAL A 15 33.84 8.21 -19.66
CA VAL A 15 32.54 8.80 -19.34
C VAL A 15 32.72 9.72 -18.14
N GLU A 16 32.71 11.02 -18.40
CA GLU A 16 32.69 12.06 -17.38
C GLU A 16 31.26 12.31 -16.89
N CYS A 17 31.01 12.09 -15.59
CA CYS A 17 29.69 12.30 -15.02
C CYS A 17 29.72 12.55 -13.51
N LEU A 18 28.94 13.51 -13.05
CA LEU A 18 28.76 13.84 -11.63
C LEU A 18 28.18 12.70 -10.79
N SER A 19 27.50 11.74 -11.42
CA SER A 19 26.86 10.62 -10.73
C SER A 19 27.85 9.62 -10.11
N GLY A 20 29.16 9.76 -10.35
CA GLY A 20 30.21 8.95 -9.72
C GLY A 20 29.92 7.43 -9.79
N PRO A 21 29.84 6.71 -8.66
CA PRO A 21 29.54 5.26 -8.64
C PRO A 21 28.13 4.92 -9.16
N HIS A 22 27.24 5.90 -9.22
CA HIS A 22 25.88 5.76 -9.75
C HIS A 22 25.80 6.04 -11.26
N CYS A 23 26.90 6.41 -11.91
CA CYS A 23 26.93 6.66 -13.35
C CYS A 23 26.48 5.43 -14.16
N LEU A 24 25.60 5.67 -15.14
CA LEU A 24 25.00 4.65 -16.00
C LEU A 24 25.68 4.51 -17.36
N GLY A 25 26.68 5.36 -17.65
CA GLY A 25 27.39 5.32 -18.91
C GLY A 25 28.27 4.09 -19.07
N ILE A 26 28.44 3.66 -20.32
CA ILE A 26 29.26 2.53 -20.71
C ILE A 26 30.70 3.01 -20.89
N GLY A 27 31.65 2.45 -20.13
CA GLY A 27 33.08 2.77 -20.25
C GLY A 27 33.75 3.12 -18.91
N ARG A 28 34.94 3.73 -18.98
CA ARG A 28 35.71 4.15 -17.79
C ARG A 28 35.10 5.44 -17.22
N LYS A 29 34.58 5.37 -15.99
CA LYS A 29 33.82 6.46 -15.36
C LYS A 29 34.76 7.40 -14.60
N ILE A 30 34.68 8.69 -14.90
CA ILE A 30 35.39 9.76 -14.18
C ILE A 30 34.34 10.68 -13.57
N GLN A 31 34.45 10.90 -12.26
CA GLN A 31 33.54 11.79 -11.57
C GLN A 31 33.98 13.24 -11.77
N VAL A 32 33.11 14.06 -12.37
CA VAL A 32 33.31 15.50 -12.55
C VAL A 32 32.06 16.23 -12.08
N SER A 33 32.18 17.35 -11.38
CA SER A 33 31.05 18.04 -10.74
C SER A 33 30.12 18.78 -11.71
N HIS A 34 30.59 19.13 -12.91
CA HIS A 34 29.90 20.03 -13.83
C HIS A 34 29.23 19.35 -15.03
N ARG A 35 29.36 18.02 -15.16
CA ARG A 35 28.87 17.29 -16.34
C ARG A 35 27.97 16.13 -15.96
N VAL A 36 26.89 15.93 -16.71
CA VAL A 36 26.07 14.71 -16.63
C VAL A 36 26.20 13.99 -17.96
N CYS A 37 26.55 12.69 -17.96
CA CYS A 37 26.61 11.95 -19.20
C CYS A 37 25.21 11.68 -19.78
N PRO A 38 25.07 11.45 -21.10
CA PRO A 38 23.78 11.23 -21.75
C PRO A 38 22.95 10.11 -21.12
N ASP A 39 23.58 8.98 -20.77
CA ASP A 39 22.91 7.86 -20.11
C ASP A 39 22.32 8.26 -18.77
N CYS A 40 23.03 9.08 -17.99
CA CYS A 40 22.52 9.58 -16.72
C CYS A 40 21.40 10.60 -16.91
N LEU A 41 21.54 11.54 -17.85
CA LEU A 41 20.49 12.52 -18.18
C LEU A 41 19.18 11.84 -18.58
N GLN A 42 19.26 10.82 -19.42
CA GLN A 42 18.09 10.10 -19.89
C GLN A 42 17.46 9.22 -18.81
N ARG A 43 18.28 8.56 -18.00
CA ARG A 43 17.83 7.40 -17.21
C ARG A 43 17.71 7.62 -15.71
N HIS A 44 18.36 8.64 -15.15
CA HIS A 44 18.13 9.03 -13.75
C HIS A 44 16.94 9.97 -13.62
N ASP A 45 16.43 10.08 -12.41
CA ASP A 45 15.42 11.09 -12.10
C ASP A 45 16.07 12.50 -12.09
N PRO A 46 15.44 13.53 -12.70
CA PRO A 46 16.01 14.87 -12.75
C PRO A 46 16.23 15.49 -11.37
N GLN A 47 15.40 15.17 -10.37
CA GLN A 47 15.60 15.66 -9.00
C GLN A 47 16.83 15.03 -8.37
N GLN A 48 17.04 13.73 -8.58
CA GLN A 48 18.23 13.04 -8.10
C GLN A 48 19.50 13.61 -8.73
N LEU A 49 19.48 13.89 -10.04
CA LEU A 49 20.58 14.55 -10.72
C LEU A 49 20.84 15.97 -10.18
N ARG A 50 19.79 16.74 -9.86
CA ARG A 50 19.93 18.08 -9.25
C ARG A 50 20.55 18.02 -7.87
N VAL A 51 20.18 17.02 -7.05
CA VAL A 51 20.80 16.78 -5.74
C VAL A 51 22.29 16.51 -5.91
N TRP A 52 22.67 15.62 -6.84
CA TRP A 52 24.08 15.33 -7.08
C TRP A 52 24.84 16.49 -7.75
N ALA A 53 24.17 17.33 -8.52
CA ALA A 53 24.76 18.52 -9.12
C ALA A 53 25.16 19.56 -8.07
N ASN A 54 24.57 19.53 -6.87
CA ASN A 54 24.94 20.35 -5.72
C ASN A 54 25.18 21.83 -6.08
N ASN A 55 24.15 22.48 -6.64
CA ASN A 55 24.17 23.88 -7.10
C ASN A 55 25.16 24.20 -8.25
N ASN A 56 25.76 23.21 -8.89
CA ASN A 56 26.56 23.44 -10.10
C ASN A 56 25.68 23.88 -11.27
N SER A 57 25.84 25.13 -11.70
CA SER A 57 25.01 25.76 -12.73
C SER A 57 25.06 25.03 -14.08
N ILE A 58 26.24 24.57 -14.52
CA ILE A 58 26.43 23.87 -15.80
C ILE A 58 25.68 22.54 -15.83
N ALA A 59 25.81 21.76 -14.76
CA ALA A 59 25.10 20.49 -14.63
C ALA A 59 23.58 20.71 -14.54
N ILE A 60 23.13 21.72 -13.79
CA ILE A 60 21.71 22.07 -13.65
C ILE A 60 21.12 22.49 -15.00
N LEU A 61 21.83 23.30 -15.79
CA LEU A 61 21.41 23.69 -17.14
C LEU A 61 21.20 22.46 -18.03
N SER A 62 22.16 21.53 -18.05
CA SER A 62 22.05 20.28 -18.82
C SER A 62 20.83 19.43 -18.40
N ILE A 63 20.53 19.37 -17.10
CA ILE A 63 19.36 18.64 -16.58
C ILE A 63 18.05 19.33 -17.00
N ASN A 64 18.02 20.67 -16.97
CA ASN A 64 16.86 21.45 -17.35
C ASN A 64 16.56 21.36 -18.84
N GLU A 65 17.59 21.40 -19.69
CA GLU A 65 17.46 21.19 -21.14
C GLU A 65 16.85 19.82 -21.46
N GLU A 66 17.34 18.75 -20.83
CA GLU A 66 16.79 17.41 -21.04
C GLU A 66 15.35 17.30 -20.53
N THR A 67 15.04 17.95 -19.41
CA THR A 67 13.67 18.00 -18.87
C THR A 67 12.74 18.74 -19.84
N ALA A 68 13.19 19.85 -20.43
CA ALA A 68 12.43 20.60 -21.44
C ALA A 68 12.21 19.78 -22.71
N ARG A 69 13.22 19.04 -23.18
CA ARG A 69 13.08 18.10 -24.32
C ARG A 69 12.02 17.03 -24.04
N LYS A 70 12.00 16.46 -22.84
CA LYS A 70 10.97 15.48 -22.44
C LYS A 70 9.56 16.10 -22.39
N GLN A 71 9.43 17.36 -21.99
CA GLN A 71 8.15 18.08 -22.04
C GLN A 71 7.65 18.29 -23.47
N VAL A 72 8.53 18.58 -24.42
CA VAL A 72 8.16 18.66 -25.85
C VAL A 72 7.73 17.29 -26.39
N LEU A 73 8.49 16.24 -26.08
CA LEU A 73 8.15 14.86 -26.46
C LEU A 73 6.78 14.44 -25.92
N LYS A 74 6.49 14.77 -24.66
CA LYS A 74 5.18 14.55 -24.04
C LYS A 74 4.07 15.20 -24.86
N ARG A 75 4.15 16.50 -25.15
CA ARG A 75 3.14 17.22 -25.94
C ARG A 75 2.89 16.57 -27.30
N ASN A 76 3.96 16.18 -28.00
CA ASN A 76 3.86 15.53 -29.31
C ASN A 76 3.17 14.16 -29.26
N ILE A 77 3.36 13.41 -28.17
CA ILE A 77 2.72 12.09 -27.97
C ILE A 77 1.25 12.27 -27.55
N GLU A 78 0.98 13.21 -26.65
CA GLU A 78 -0.37 13.54 -26.18
C GLU A 78 -1.26 14.07 -27.31
N ALA A 79 -0.71 14.87 -28.24
CA ALA A 79 -1.41 15.31 -29.44
C ALA A 79 -1.91 14.18 -30.34
N ARG A 80 -1.36 12.96 -30.21
CA ARG A 80 -1.74 11.76 -30.98
C ARG A 80 -2.67 10.82 -30.20
N GLY A 81 -3.26 11.28 -29.10
CA GLY A 81 -4.16 10.48 -28.26
C GLY A 81 -3.44 9.34 -27.53
N ARG A 82 -2.12 9.45 -27.32
CA ARG A 82 -1.33 8.52 -26.51
C ARG A 82 -0.62 9.29 -25.40
N TYR A 83 -0.09 8.58 -24.42
CA TYR A 83 0.57 9.21 -23.28
C TYR A 83 1.95 8.60 -23.07
N LEU A 84 2.84 9.33 -22.41
CA LEU A 84 4.10 8.74 -21.95
C LEU A 84 3.81 7.71 -20.85
N CYS A 85 4.70 6.71 -20.76
CA CYS A 85 4.70 5.79 -19.62
C CYS A 85 4.83 6.60 -18.32
N ALA A 86 4.10 6.22 -17.27
CA ALA A 86 4.12 6.93 -15.99
C ALA A 86 5.53 7.18 -15.44
N PHE A 87 6.49 6.28 -15.69
CA PHE A 87 7.90 6.40 -15.27
C PHE A 87 8.72 7.43 -16.08
N GLU A 88 8.27 7.78 -17.29
CA GLU A 88 8.91 8.77 -18.16
C GLU A 88 8.16 10.10 -18.18
N ASP A 89 6.86 10.09 -17.88
CA ASP A 89 6.01 11.27 -17.99
C ASP A 89 6.42 12.32 -16.93
N PRO A 90 6.81 13.54 -17.35
CA PRO A 90 7.19 14.63 -16.45
C PRO A 90 6.13 15.00 -15.41
N ASP A 91 4.84 14.75 -15.68
CA ASP A 91 3.74 15.11 -14.77
C ASP A 91 3.81 14.37 -13.43
N TYR A 92 4.53 13.24 -13.39
CA TYR A 92 4.72 12.44 -12.19
C TYR A 92 6.05 12.69 -11.48
N GLN A 93 6.78 13.74 -11.84
CA GLN A 93 8.10 14.04 -11.25
C GLN A 93 8.06 14.28 -9.73
N HIS A 94 6.91 14.68 -9.19
CA HIS A 94 6.73 14.94 -7.76
C HIS A 94 6.01 13.81 -7.02
N CYS A 95 5.67 12.72 -7.69
CA CYS A 95 4.97 11.61 -7.05
C CYS A 95 5.88 10.92 -6.03
N ARG A 96 5.31 10.52 -4.89
CA ARG A 96 6.05 9.94 -3.75
C ARG A 96 6.87 8.71 -4.12
N TRP A 97 6.42 7.97 -5.12
CA TRP A 97 7.10 6.78 -5.64
C TRP A 97 8.33 7.05 -6.51
N ARG A 98 8.64 8.31 -6.81
CA ARG A 98 9.89 8.71 -7.48
C ARG A 98 11.00 9.12 -6.51
N LEU A 99 10.70 9.29 -5.22
CA LEU A 99 11.68 9.67 -4.20
C LEU A 99 12.60 8.51 -3.80
N LEU A 100 13.77 8.90 -3.28
CA LEU A 100 15.00 8.19 -2.85
C LEU A 100 14.97 6.64 -2.66
N ASP A 101 13.89 6.04 -2.20
CA ASP A 101 13.77 4.59 -1.96
C ASP A 101 13.51 3.77 -3.22
N LEU A 102 12.90 4.37 -4.24
CA LEU A 102 12.73 3.74 -5.54
C LEU A 102 13.80 4.28 -6.46
N SER A 103 15.04 3.83 -6.23
CA SER A 103 16.13 4.03 -7.18
C SER A 103 15.66 3.52 -8.55
N LEU A 104 15.16 4.45 -9.38
CA LEU A 104 14.74 4.25 -10.77
C LEU A 104 15.95 3.97 -11.68
N ARG A 105 17.03 3.41 -11.12
CA ARG A 105 18.30 3.12 -11.76
C ARG A 105 18.06 2.20 -12.95
N GLY A 106 18.04 2.79 -14.14
CA GLY A 106 17.73 2.08 -15.37
C GLY A 106 16.30 1.56 -15.46
N THR A 107 15.33 2.19 -14.80
CA THR A 107 13.89 1.96 -15.02
C THR A 107 13.35 2.86 -16.12
N ARG A 108 14.00 4.01 -16.33
CA ARG A 108 13.82 4.79 -17.53
C ARG A 108 14.49 4.05 -18.69
N LEU A 109 13.65 3.46 -19.52
CA LEU A 109 13.99 2.73 -20.72
C LEU A 109 13.31 3.48 -21.87
N ASP A 110 13.62 3.12 -23.12
CA ASP A 110 12.81 3.48 -24.28
C ASP A 110 11.41 2.84 -24.16
N CYS A 111 10.62 3.30 -23.18
CA CYS A 111 9.33 2.78 -22.81
C CYS A 111 8.33 3.37 -23.83
N PRO A 112 7.60 2.52 -24.57
CA PRO A 112 6.66 2.99 -25.58
C PRO A 112 5.52 3.79 -24.94
N SER A 113 4.87 4.64 -25.75
CA SER A 113 3.67 5.36 -25.36
C SER A 113 2.53 4.40 -24.97
N VAL A 114 1.73 4.81 -24.00
CA VAL A 114 0.59 4.07 -23.44
C VAL A 114 -0.72 4.71 -23.89
N ARG A 115 -1.82 3.95 -23.87
CA ARG A 115 -3.15 4.45 -24.28
C ARG A 115 -3.85 5.30 -23.21
N ARG A 116 -3.45 5.16 -21.94
CA ARG A 116 -4.10 5.83 -20.80
C ARG A 116 -3.06 6.56 -19.96
N LYS A 117 -3.30 7.85 -19.68
CA LYS A 117 -2.43 8.68 -18.86
C LYS A 117 -2.22 8.08 -17.48
N GLY A 118 -0.99 8.16 -16.97
CA GLY A 118 -0.62 7.58 -15.67
C GLY A 118 -0.42 6.08 -15.65
N THR A 119 -0.42 5.41 -16.81
CA THR A 119 -0.19 3.97 -16.90
C THR A 119 1.30 3.68 -17.11
N ALA A 120 1.84 2.68 -16.42
CA ALA A 120 3.13 2.11 -16.72
C ALA A 120 3.04 1.17 -17.93
N CYS A 121 3.92 1.31 -18.92
CA CYS A 121 3.89 0.45 -20.10
C CYS A 121 4.19 -1.02 -19.74
N SER A 122 3.80 -1.98 -20.58
CA SER A 122 3.90 -3.42 -20.25
C SER A 122 5.33 -3.92 -19.98
N LYS A 123 6.35 -3.29 -20.57
CA LYS A 123 7.79 -3.58 -20.30
C LYS A 123 8.20 -3.07 -18.91
N CYS A 124 7.93 -1.79 -18.66
CA CYS A 124 8.15 -1.12 -17.38
C CYS A 124 7.36 -1.86 -16.25
N TRP A 125 6.13 -2.28 -16.52
CA TRP A 125 5.24 -3.06 -15.63
C TRP A 125 5.79 -4.45 -15.30
N ARG A 126 6.07 -5.29 -16.31
CA ARG A 126 6.51 -6.69 -16.08
C ARG A 126 7.91 -6.81 -15.48
N ARG A 127 8.89 -6.02 -15.94
CA ARG A 127 10.30 -6.19 -15.53
C ARG A 127 10.60 -5.68 -14.12
N ARG A 128 9.91 -4.64 -13.66
CA ARG A 128 10.31 -3.89 -12.46
C ARG A 128 9.29 -3.99 -11.32
N LEU A 129 7.98 -4.04 -11.62
CA LEU A 129 6.93 -3.98 -10.60
C LEU A 129 6.51 -5.33 -10.03
N ARG A 130 6.76 -6.44 -10.74
CA ARG A 130 6.62 -7.78 -10.16
C ARG A 130 7.72 -8.12 -9.13
N LYS A 131 8.82 -7.35 -9.12
CA LYS A 131 9.99 -7.56 -8.26
C LYS A 131 10.18 -6.47 -7.17
N ILE A 132 9.48 -5.34 -7.25
CA ILE A 132 9.61 -4.21 -6.32
C ILE A 132 8.23 -3.87 -5.72
N ARG A 133 8.20 -3.56 -4.41
CA ARG A 133 7.02 -3.26 -3.57
C ARG A 133 6.30 -1.92 -3.91
N VAL A 134 6.02 -1.64 -5.18
CA VAL A 134 5.40 -0.37 -5.63
C VAL A 134 3.88 -0.52 -5.85
N LEU A 135 3.29 -1.68 -5.53
CA LEU A 135 1.84 -1.93 -5.59
C LEU A 135 1.00 -0.99 -4.72
N GLN A 136 1.64 -0.20 -3.85
CA GLN A 136 0.98 0.86 -3.06
C GLN A 136 0.71 2.14 -3.87
N TYR A 137 1.32 2.31 -5.05
CA TYR A 137 1.21 3.52 -5.86
C TYR A 137 0.58 3.28 -7.24
N PHE A 138 0.50 2.02 -7.67
CA PHE A 138 -0.11 1.61 -8.93
C PHE A 138 -1.10 0.47 -8.72
N THR A 139 -2.23 0.53 -9.42
CA THR A 139 -3.21 -0.57 -9.49
C THR A 139 -2.57 -1.85 -10.07
N PRO A 140 -3.17 -3.04 -9.90
CA PRO A 140 -2.68 -4.28 -10.53
C PRO A 140 -2.61 -4.24 -12.07
N THR A 141 -3.25 -3.25 -12.70
CA THR A 141 -3.21 -3.00 -14.15
C THR A 141 -2.16 -1.97 -14.56
N GLY A 142 -1.46 -1.37 -13.59
CA GLY A 142 -0.38 -0.42 -13.79
C GLY A 142 -0.77 1.03 -13.93
N LEU A 143 -1.94 1.42 -13.43
CA LEU A 143 -2.39 2.80 -13.38
C LEU A 143 -2.01 3.45 -12.05
N CYS A 144 -1.43 4.65 -12.09
CA CYS A 144 -1.06 5.41 -10.89
C CYS A 144 -2.31 5.76 -10.06
N HIS A 145 -2.30 5.45 -8.76
CA HIS A 145 -3.41 5.75 -7.84
C HIS A 145 -3.70 7.26 -7.79
N GLU A 146 -2.67 8.10 -7.75
CA GLU A 146 -2.82 9.57 -7.73
C GLU A 146 -3.53 10.15 -8.96
N VAL A 147 -3.59 9.39 -10.08
CA VAL A 147 -4.34 9.78 -11.30
C VAL A 147 -5.79 9.33 -11.23
N VAL A 148 -6.02 8.16 -10.64
CA VAL A 148 -7.37 7.68 -10.34
C VAL A 148 -8.06 8.71 -9.43
N ASP A 149 -7.35 9.19 -8.42
CA ASP A 149 -7.88 10.14 -7.43
C ASP A 149 -8.19 11.51 -8.03
N LYS A 150 -7.37 12.01 -8.98
CA LYS A 150 -7.59 13.29 -9.70
C LYS A 150 -8.75 13.27 -10.70
N VAL A 151 -9.00 12.14 -11.35
CA VAL A 151 -10.15 11.99 -12.25
C VAL A 151 -11.45 11.97 -11.43
N VAL A 152 -11.43 11.36 -10.25
CA VAL A 152 -12.60 11.28 -9.35
C VAL A 152 -12.96 12.64 -8.75
N THR A 153 -11.98 13.49 -8.45
CA THR A 153 -12.22 14.86 -7.96
C THR A 153 -12.78 15.78 -9.05
N ARG A 154 -12.29 15.67 -10.30
CA ARG A 154 -12.86 16.42 -11.44
C ARG A 154 -14.29 15.98 -11.79
N SER A 155 -14.60 14.69 -11.71
CA SER A 155 -15.97 14.20 -11.92
C SER A 155 -16.94 14.59 -10.80
N ALA A 156 -16.44 14.96 -9.62
CA ALA A 156 -17.26 15.48 -8.52
C ALA A 156 -17.46 17.01 -8.60
N SER A 157 -16.65 17.73 -9.37
CA SER A 157 -16.72 19.18 -9.56
C SER A 157 -17.33 19.59 -10.91
N SER A 158 -17.97 18.67 -11.62
CA SER A 158 -18.58 18.92 -12.94
C SER A 158 -20.09 19.21 -12.88
N GLU A 159 -20.68 19.33 -11.70
CA GLU A 159 -22.13 19.55 -11.52
C GLU A 159 -22.51 20.94 -10.98
N GLU A 160 -21.58 21.89 -10.84
CA GLU A 160 -21.94 23.26 -10.47
C GLU A 160 -21.30 24.30 -11.40
N SER A 161 -22.18 24.86 -12.23
CA SER A 161 -22.23 26.24 -12.75
C SER A 161 -20.98 26.90 -13.36
N SER A 162 -21.12 27.15 -14.65
CA SER A 162 -20.54 28.28 -15.40
C SER A 162 -20.72 29.64 -14.71
N GLU A 163 -19.65 30.43 -14.66
CA GLU A 163 -19.60 31.85 -15.08
C GLU A 163 -18.14 32.38 -15.00
N GLU A 164 -17.82 33.30 -15.90
CA GLU A 164 -16.48 33.79 -16.29
C GLU A 164 -15.91 34.87 -15.37
N SER A 165 -14.58 34.96 -15.25
CA SER A 165 -13.83 36.23 -15.34
C SER A 165 -12.31 36.01 -15.40
N ASP A 166 -11.67 36.69 -16.34
CA ASP A 166 -10.25 36.71 -16.68
C ASP A 166 -9.32 37.41 -15.67
N ASP A 167 -8.03 37.11 -15.89
CA ASP A 167 -6.82 37.96 -15.80
C ASP A 167 -5.87 37.98 -14.57
N ASP A 168 -4.62 37.76 -14.98
CA ASP A 168 -3.34 38.33 -14.55
C ASP A 168 -2.29 37.58 -13.70
N VAL A 169 -1.08 37.79 -14.21
CA VAL A 169 0.21 37.13 -14.03
C VAL A 169 0.96 37.67 -12.79
N GLU A 170 1.96 36.88 -12.35
CA GLU A 170 3.19 37.31 -11.63
C GLU A 170 3.22 37.29 -10.09
N GLY A 171 4.21 36.57 -9.53
CA GLY A 171 4.52 36.59 -8.10
C GLY A 171 5.49 35.49 -7.67
N TYR A 172 6.79 35.72 -7.89
CA TYR A 172 7.91 34.90 -7.39
C TYR A 172 7.99 34.85 -5.85
N ASN A 173 8.70 33.83 -5.36
CA ASN A 173 9.25 33.64 -4.00
C ASN A 173 8.34 32.98 -2.95
N THR A 174 8.23 31.66 -3.01
CA THR A 174 8.20 30.88 -1.77
C THR A 174 9.61 30.32 -1.54
N ILE A 175 10.31 30.94 -0.59
CA ILE A 175 11.54 30.43 0.00
C ILE A 175 11.25 29.00 0.47
N LEU A 176 11.74 28.01 -0.28
CA LEU A 176 11.63 26.61 0.11
C LEU A 176 12.58 26.39 1.29
N THR A 177 12.03 26.46 2.49
CA THR A 177 12.64 25.94 3.70
C THR A 177 13.19 24.52 3.45
N PRO A 178 14.35 24.17 4.02
CA PRO A 178 14.96 22.85 3.84
C PRO A 178 13.97 21.74 4.21
N PRO A 179 14.08 20.54 3.59
CA PRO A 179 13.14 19.45 3.83
C PRO A 179 13.07 19.15 5.33
N PRO A 180 11.87 18.97 5.91
CA PRO A 180 11.77 18.68 7.33
C PRO A 180 12.54 17.40 7.61
N ARG A 181 13.46 17.49 8.57
CA ARG A 181 14.15 16.34 9.15
C ARG A 181 13.10 15.28 9.56
N THR A 182 13.48 14.00 9.58
CA THR A 182 12.62 12.84 9.90
C THR A 182 12.18 12.79 11.37
N HIS A 183 11.82 13.93 11.94
CA HIS A 183 11.43 14.11 13.31
C HIS A 183 9.96 13.76 13.49
N CYS A 184 9.68 12.96 14.49
CA CYS A 184 8.33 12.60 14.88
C CYS A 184 7.71 13.73 15.69
N LEU A 185 6.42 13.96 15.51
CA LEU A 185 5.61 14.84 16.36
C LEU A 185 5.68 14.45 17.84
N LEU A 186 5.97 13.20 18.16
CA LEU A 186 6.14 12.76 19.54
C LEU A 186 7.56 13.03 20.10
N GLY A 187 8.49 13.56 19.30
CA GLY A 187 9.84 13.92 19.75
C GLY A 187 10.51 12.81 20.56
N ALA A 188 10.97 13.14 21.77
CA ALA A 188 11.58 12.21 22.71
C ALA A 188 10.68 11.04 23.14
N ALA A 189 9.36 11.18 23.06
CA ALA A 189 8.40 10.09 23.34
C ALA A 189 8.25 9.09 22.17
N CYS A 190 9.02 9.25 21.09
CA CYS A 190 9.05 8.33 19.96
C CYS A 190 10.22 7.34 20.05
N ASP A 191 9.94 6.07 20.36
CA ASP A 191 10.97 5.01 20.48
C ASP A 191 11.51 4.51 19.13
N SER A 192 11.29 5.24 18.03
CA SER A 192 11.91 4.88 16.76
C SER A 192 13.43 5.08 16.77
N CYS A 193 13.94 5.93 17.68
CA CYS A 193 15.35 6.16 17.93
C CYS A 193 15.62 6.03 19.45
N PRO A 194 16.56 5.17 19.90
CA PRO A 194 16.88 5.00 21.32
C PRO A 194 17.40 6.27 21.99
N GLU A 195 18.07 7.14 21.24
CA GLU A 195 18.67 8.40 21.72
C GLU A 195 17.64 9.55 21.80
N GLY A 196 16.37 9.27 21.48
CA GLY A 196 15.36 10.30 21.29
C GLY A 196 15.52 11.02 19.95
N GLN A 197 14.59 11.93 19.64
CA GLN A 197 14.67 12.79 18.46
C GLN A 197 14.02 14.14 18.77
N GLU A 198 14.46 15.19 18.06
CA GLU A 198 13.78 16.48 18.07
C GLU A 198 12.31 16.31 17.67
N GLN A 199 11.44 17.19 18.16
CA GLN A 199 10.02 17.18 17.82
C GLN A 199 9.83 17.69 16.39
N GLY A 200 9.06 16.95 15.59
CA GLY A 200 8.75 17.29 14.20
C GLY A 200 7.28 17.68 14.01
N PRO A 201 6.89 18.09 12.79
CA PRO A 201 5.54 18.55 12.51
C PRO A 201 4.53 17.39 12.32
N GLU A 202 5.01 16.17 12.04
CA GLU A 202 4.15 15.04 11.68
C GLU A 202 4.42 13.77 12.49
N ILE A 203 3.38 12.93 12.64
CA ILE A 203 3.55 11.57 13.17
C ILE A 203 4.40 10.75 12.18
N CYS A 204 5.56 10.27 12.64
CA CYS A 204 6.45 9.46 11.81
C CYS A 204 5.83 8.11 11.44
N SER A 205 6.41 7.42 10.45
CA SER A 205 5.88 6.14 9.96
C SER A 205 5.88 5.03 11.03
N TRP A 206 6.83 5.07 11.96
CA TRP A 206 6.91 4.12 13.06
C TRP A 206 5.77 4.33 14.07
N CYS A 207 5.55 5.57 14.54
CA CYS A 207 4.42 5.92 15.41
C CYS A 207 3.08 5.72 14.71
N LYS A 208 3.00 5.96 13.39
CA LYS A 208 1.83 5.62 12.58
C LYS A 208 1.50 4.13 12.58
N ASN A 209 2.31 3.22 13.13
CA ASN A 209 1.92 1.82 13.35
C ASN A 209 1.31 1.53 14.73
N MET A 210 1.40 2.46 15.69
CA MET A 210 0.80 2.32 17.02
C MET A 210 -0.73 2.35 16.98
N SER A 211 -1.33 1.87 18.07
CA SER A 211 -2.74 2.11 18.36
C SER A 211 -2.94 3.59 18.68
N PHE A 212 -4.14 4.09 18.43
CA PHE A 212 -4.46 5.48 18.80
C PHE A 212 -4.38 5.70 20.30
N GLU A 213 -4.79 4.71 21.11
CA GLU A 213 -4.64 4.74 22.57
C GLU A 213 -3.18 4.94 22.99
N GLU A 214 -2.24 4.23 22.38
CA GLU A 214 -0.81 4.40 22.65
C GLU A 214 -0.29 5.77 22.17
N LEU A 215 -0.81 6.29 21.05
CA LEU A 215 -0.45 7.63 20.57
C LEU A 215 -0.91 8.71 21.56
N TYR A 216 -2.15 8.65 22.05
CA TYR A 216 -2.66 9.60 23.05
C TYR A 216 -1.96 9.45 24.40
N LYS A 217 -1.61 8.23 24.80
CA LYS A 217 -0.84 7.99 26.02
C LYS A 217 0.54 8.67 25.97
N ARG A 218 1.19 8.65 24.80
CA ARG A 218 2.49 9.31 24.59
C ARG A 218 2.38 10.81 24.42
N SER A 219 1.29 11.31 23.83
CA SER A 219 1.09 12.76 23.74
C SER A 219 0.86 13.37 25.12
N ALA A 220 0.19 12.67 26.03
CA ALA A 220 -0.10 13.15 27.39
C ALA A 220 1.15 13.45 28.24
N THR A 221 2.33 12.95 27.86
CA THR A 221 3.59 13.26 28.54
C THR A 221 4.32 14.48 27.95
N LEU A 222 3.73 15.16 26.97
CA LEU A 222 4.36 16.25 26.23
C LEU A 222 3.69 17.62 26.54
N PRO A 223 4.46 18.73 26.54
CA PRO A 223 3.93 20.07 26.87
C PRO A 223 2.76 20.52 25.98
N ASP A 224 2.83 20.25 24.67
CA ASP A 224 1.83 20.68 23.68
C ASP A 224 0.78 19.59 23.39
N THR A 225 0.30 18.90 24.44
CA THR A 225 -0.59 17.73 24.31
C THR A 225 -1.81 18.00 23.42
N GLU A 226 -2.46 19.17 23.55
CA GLU A 226 -3.67 19.49 22.80
C GLU A 226 -3.42 19.61 21.29
N SER A 227 -2.38 20.34 20.89
CA SER A 227 -1.97 20.46 19.48
C SER A 227 -1.59 19.10 18.89
N ILE A 228 -0.85 18.28 19.65
CA ILE A 228 -0.47 16.93 19.23
C ILE A 228 -1.71 16.04 19.04
N ASN A 229 -2.68 16.12 19.96
CA ASN A 229 -3.93 15.39 19.88
C ASN A 229 -4.74 15.75 18.63
N GLN A 230 -4.77 17.03 18.24
CA GLN A 230 -5.43 17.46 16.99
C GLN A 230 -4.81 16.82 15.74
N VAL A 231 -3.48 16.63 15.71
CA VAL A 231 -2.81 15.93 14.61
C VAL A 231 -3.13 14.43 14.63
N ILE A 232 -3.16 13.80 15.81
CA ILE A 232 -3.58 12.40 15.98
C ILE A 232 -5.02 12.20 15.49
N ASP A 233 -5.93 13.10 15.85
CA ASP A 233 -7.33 13.09 15.41
C ASP A 233 -7.47 13.27 13.90
N THR A 234 -6.67 14.15 13.31
CA THR A 234 -6.65 14.37 11.86
C THR A 234 -6.17 13.11 11.13
N TYR A 235 -5.13 12.46 11.64
CA TYR A 235 -4.67 11.18 11.09
C TYR A 235 -5.73 10.08 11.24
N LYS A 236 -6.46 10.05 12.36
CA LYS A 236 -7.57 9.12 12.59
C LYS A 236 -8.70 9.31 11.58
N ARG A 237 -9.15 10.55 11.37
CA ARG A 237 -10.17 10.90 10.36
C ARG A 237 -9.73 10.53 8.95
N GLN A 238 -8.45 10.72 8.62
CA GLN A 238 -7.90 10.32 7.33
C GLN A 238 -8.05 8.81 7.08
N LEU A 239 -7.78 7.96 8.08
CA LEU A 239 -7.96 6.51 7.95
C LEU A 239 -9.44 6.11 7.82
N GLU A 240 -10.35 6.82 8.48
CA GLU A 240 -11.79 6.60 8.37
C GLU A 240 -12.30 6.91 6.96
N LEU A 241 -11.90 8.04 6.39
CA LEU A 241 -12.20 8.41 5.01
C LEU A 241 -11.61 7.41 4.01
N GLU A 242 -10.33 7.02 4.19
CA GLU A 242 -9.68 6.04 3.31
C GLU A 242 -10.38 4.68 3.37
N THR A 243 -10.79 4.23 4.56
CA THR A 243 -11.50 2.95 4.73
C THR A 243 -12.86 2.97 4.04
N THR A 244 -13.61 4.05 4.23
CA THR A 244 -14.94 4.24 3.63
C THR A 244 -14.83 4.22 2.10
N GLU A 245 -13.85 4.93 1.55
CA GLU A 245 -13.63 4.99 0.11
C GLU A 245 -13.20 3.64 -0.46
N ARG A 246 -12.29 2.92 0.24
CA ARG A 246 -11.87 1.57 -0.16
C ARG A 246 -13.04 0.61 -0.21
N ILE A 247 -13.94 0.65 0.77
CA ILE A 247 -15.17 -0.17 0.79
C ILE A 247 -16.07 0.20 -0.38
N ARG A 248 -16.36 1.50 -0.56
CA ARG A 248 -17.23 2.02 -1.63
C ARG A 248 -16.73 1.63 -3.02
N LYS A 249 -15.43 1.69 -3.24
CA LYS A 249 -14.79 1.40 -4.54
C LYS A 249 -14.39 -0.06 -4.74
N GLY A 250 -14.62 -0.93 -3.75
CA GLY A 250 -14.23 -2.35 -3.81
C GLY A 250 -12.72 -2.55 -3.91
N TRP A 251 -11.92 -1.64 -3.37
CA TRP A 251 -10.47 -1.75 -3.36
C TRP A 251 -9.98 -2.73 -2.29
N SER A 252 -8.68 -3.04 -2.32
CA SER A 252 -8.04 -3.76 -1.21
C SER A 252 -8.25 -3.00 0.10
N PHE A 253 -8.57 -3.72 1.17
CA PHE A 253 -8.84 -3.16 2.49
C PHE A 253 -7.54 -2.75 3.19
N LEU A 254 -7.66 -1.92 4.22
CA LEU A 254 -6.55 -1.68 5.14
C LEU A 254 -6.27 -2.94 5.95
N CYS A 255 -5.00 -3.14 6.31
CA CYS A 255 -4.62 -4.10 7.34
C CYS A 255 -5.46 -3.87 8.61
N ALA A 256 -5.89 -4.93 9.29
CA ALA A 256 -6.65 -4.84 10.53
C ALA A 256 -5.97 -3.97 11.61
N CYS A 257 -4.63 -3.84 11.58
CA CYS A 257 -3.92 -2.90 12.47
C CYS A 257 -4.21 -1.41 12.22
N LYS A 258 -4.74 -1.06 11.05
CA LYS A 258 -5.01 0.31 10.60
C LYS A 258 -6.47 0.54 10.23
N ASP A 259 -7.25 -0.53 10.04
CA ASP A 259 -8.69 -0.43 9.81
C ASP A 259 -9.38 0.11 11.08
N PRO A 260 -10.13 1.23 10.98
CA PRO A 260 -10.83 1.86 12.08
C PRO A 260 -11.81 0.94 12.82
N GLU A 261 -12.38 -0.08 12.15
CA GLU A 261 -13.29 -1.04 12.77
C GLU A 261 -12.64 -1.77 13.95
N TYR A 262 -11.35 -2.11 13.82
CA TYR A 262 -10.65 -2.91 14.81
C TYR A 262 -9.83 -2.09 15.80
N ARG A 263 -9.90 -0.75 15.74
CA ARG A 263 -9.03 0.15 16.52
C ARG A 263 -9.18 -0.01 18.03
N SER A 264 -10.38 -0.33 18.50
CA SER A 264 -10.75 -0.43 19.91
C SER A 264 -10.61 -1.85 20.45
N HIS A 265 -10.35 -2.84 19.59
CA HIS A 265 -10.20 -4.23 20.00
C HIS A 265 -9.00 -4.37 20.93
N SER A 266 -9.14 -5.19 21.98
CA SER A 266 -8.11 -5.41 23.01
C SER A 266 -6.76 -5.82 22.41
N TRP A 267 -6.76 -6.74 21.44
CA TRP A 267 -5.56 -7.20 20.74
C TRP A 267 -4.82 -6.06 20.05
N ARG A 268 -5.55 -5.05 19.57
CA ARG A 268 -4.99 -3.92 18.85
C ARG A 268 -4.28 -2.94 19.77
N ARG A 269 -4.80 -2.71 20.98
CA ARG A 269 -4.30 -1.72 21.95
C ARG A 269 -2.81 -1.92 22.22
N ASN A 270 -2.41 -3.16 22.41
CA ASN A 270 -1.07 -3.54 22.86
C ASN A 270 -0.12 -3.94 21.70
N PHE A 271 -0.61 -3.99 20.46
CA PHE A 271 0.21 -4.43 19.34
C PHE A 271 0.87 -3.26 18.60
N ASN A 272 2.21 -3.23 18.62
CA ASN A 272 3.02 -2.42 17.72
C ASN A 272 4.02 -3.33 17.01
N PRO A 273 4.10 -3.36 15.65
CA PRO A 273 5.09 -4.15 14.94
C PRO A 273 6.55 -3.73 15.21
N LYS A 274 6.78 -2.53 15.79
CA LYS A 274 8.11 -1.93 16.03
C LYS A 274 8.96 -1.90 14.74
N ASP A 275 8.37 -1.38 13.67
CA ASP A 275 8.97 -1.33 12.33
C ASP A 275 8.55 0.00 11.68
N SER A 276 9.48 0.69 11.01
CA SER A 276 9.23 1.99 10.35
C SER A 276 8.47 1.87 9.03
N ARG A 277 8.34 0.66 8.47
CA ARG A 277 7.53 0.43 7.28
C ARG A 277 6.05 0.67 7.60
N LEU A 278 5.24 1.13 6.65
CA LEU A 278 3.79 1.26 6.88
C LEU A 278 3.08 -0.08 6.68
N CYS A 279 1.85 -0.19 7.19
CA CYS A 279 1.00 -1.34 6.93
C CYS A 279 0.62 -1.39 5.45
N GLY A 280 0.63 -2.59 4.87
CA GLY A 280 0.11 -2.80 3.52
C GLY A 280 -1.41 -2.97 3.51
N THR A 281 -1.96 -3.09 2.31
CA THR A 281 -3.37 -3.46 2.09
C THR A 281 -3.56 -4.97 2.09
N VAL A 282 -4.81 -5.41 2.23
CA VAL A 282 -5.21 -6.81 2.34
C VAL A 282 -6.42 -7.11 1.48
N ARG A 283 -6.63 -8.40 1.18
CA ARG A 283 -7.72 -8.85 0.31
C ARG A 283 -9.05 -8.88 1.04
N HIS A 284 -9.04 -9.18 2.33
CA HIS A 284 -10.24 -9.34 3.13
C HIS A 284 -10.23 -8.40 4.33
N ARG A 285 -11.40 -7.84 4.65
CA ARG A 285 -11.58 -7.07 5.89
C ARG A 285 -11.29 -7.95 7.11
N GLY A 286 -10.69 -7.35 8.14
CA GLY A 286 -10.22 -8.05 9.33
C GLY A 286 -8.92 -8.85 9.14
N GLN A 287 -8.24 -8.72 8.01
CA GLN A 287 -6.98 -9.41 7.73
C GLN A 287 -5.77 -8.55 8.14
N LEU A 288 -4.79 -9.16 8.79
CA LEU A 288 -3.47 -8.60 9.00
C LEU A 288 -2.66 -8.70 7.71
N CYS A 289 -1.98 -7.63 7.32
CA CYS A 289 -1.02 -7.74 6.23
C CYS A 289 0.11 -8.72 6.61
N VAL A 290 0.72 -9.37 5.61
CA VAL A 290 1.78 -10.38 5.79
C VAL A 290 2.85 -9.95 6.80
N ARG A 291 3.24 -8.67 6.77
CA ARG A 291 4.20 -8.11 7.72
C ARG A 291 3.69 -8.12 9.16
N CYS A 292 2.49 -7.60 9.40
CA CYS A 292 1.91 -7.51 10.74
C CYS A 292 1.64 -8.89 11.31
N TYR A 293 1.13 -9.82 10.50
CA TYR A 293 0.93 -11.20 10.91
C TYR A 293 2.24 -11.86 11.33
N ARG A 294 3.28 -11.75 10.49
CA ARG A 294 4.62 -12.29 10.82
C ARG A 294 5.18 -11.66 12.11
N LYS A 295 5.05 -10.34 12.30
CA LYS A 295 5.53 -9.65 13.50
C LYS A 295 4.75 -10.05 14.76
N ALA A 296 3.45 -10.30 14.64
CA ALA A 296 2.65 -10.83 15.75
C ALA A 296 3.09 -12.25 16.13
N ARG A 297 3.41 -13.10 15.13
CA ARG A 297 3.97 -14.43 15.37
C ARG A 297 5.36 -14.38 16.03
N GLU A 298 6.27 -13.57 15.52
CA GLU A 298 7.62 -13.38 16.08
C GLU A 298 7.57 -12.93 17.56
N LYS A 299 6.51 -12.20 17.95
CA LYS A 299 6.30 -11.72 19.32
C LYS A 299 5.47 -12.66 20.19
N ASN A 300 5.11 -13.86 19.69
CA ASN A 300 4.25 -14.82 20.38
C ASN A 300 2.97 -14.18 20.95
N CYS A 301 2.32 -13.32 20.16
CA CYS A 301 1.09 -12.66 20.57
C CYS A 301 -0.05 -13.68 20.77
N THR A 302 -0.48 -13.88 22.02
CA THR A 302 -1.54 -14.85 22.39
C THR A 302 -2.88 -14.57 21.71
N TRP A 303 -3.22 -13.30 21.49
CA TRP A 303 -4.44 -12.91 20.80
C TRP A 303 -4.52 -13.37 19.33
N LEU A 304 -3.43 -13.88 18.74
CA LEU A 304 -3.49 -14.53 17.43
C LEU A 304 -4.36 -15.80 17.43
N GLU A 305 -4.68 -16.35 18.59
CA GLU A 305 -5.66 -17.45 18.72
C GLU A 305 -7.06 -17.03 18.28
N GLU A 306 -7.39 -15.74 18.26
CA GLU A 306 -8.64 -15.21 17.72
C GLU A 306 -8.62 -15.10 16.18
N PHE A 307 -7.49 -15.41 15.54
CA PHE A 307 -7.31 -15.34 14.09
C PHE A 307 -7.23 -16.74 13.47
N ASP A 308 -7.88 -16.89 12.32
CA ASP A 308 -7.73 -18.04 11.44
C ASP A 308 -6.69 -17.70 10.37
N GLY A 309 -5.43 -18.07 10.65
CA GLY A 309 -4.29 -17.59 9.88
C GLY A 309 -4.07 -16.10 10.13
N ASP A 310 -4.12 -15.28 9.08
CA ASP A 310 -3.94 -13.83 9.18
C ASP A 310 -5.27 -13.06 9.25
N ARG A 311 -6.42 -13.74 9.32
CA ARG A 311 -7.74 -13.10 9.31
C ARG A 311 -8.48 -13.28 10.63
N LEU A 312 -9.01 -12.18 11.16
CA LEU A 312 -9.76 -12.17 12.42
C LEU A 312 -11.02 -13.05 12.31
N GLY A 313 -11.25 -13.84 13.37
CA GLY A 313 -12.34 -14.79 13.47
C GLY A 313 -12.17 -16.02 12.57
N PHE A 314 -13.01 -17.01 12.78
CA PHE A 314 -13.02 -18.28 12.06
C PHE A 314 -14.14 -18.30 11.01
N PRO A 315 -14.06 -19.12 9.95
CA PRO A 315 -15.20 -19.37 9.08
C PRO A 315 -16.34 -19.97 9.90
N CYS A 316 -17.59 -19.60 9.58
CA CYS A 316 -18.76 -20.34 10.06
C CYS A 316 -18.58 -21.84 9.77
N ALA A 317 -18.93 -22.71 10.72
CA ALA A 317 -18.77 -24.16 10.58
C ALA A 317 -19.38 -24.72 9.28
N PHE A 318 -20.51 -24.17 8.82
CA PHE A 318 -21.12 -24.58 7.53
C PHE A 318 -20.24 -24.28 6.32
N ASP A 319 -19.62 -23.11 6.30
CA ASP A 319 -18.83 -22.63 5.16
C ASP A 319 -17.33 -22.98 5.28
N ASP A 320 -16.91 -23.53 6.42
CA ASP A 320 -15.55 -24.00 6.63
C ASP A 320 -15.24 -25.19 5.72
N THR A 321 -14.31 -24.97 4.79
CA THR A 321 -13.89 -25.96 3.80
C THR A 321 -13.14 -27.14 4.42
N ARG A 322 -12.58 -26.96 5.62
CA ARG A 322 -11.90 -28.02 6.39
C ARG A 322 -12.90 -29.07 6.91
N LEU A 323 -14.18 -28.70 7.01
CA LEU A 323 -15.28 -29.54 7.48
C LEU A 323 -16.08 -30.17 6.31
N ARG A 324 -15.40 -30.51 5.21
CA ARG A 324 -16.01 -31.18 4.04
C ARG A 324 -15.62 -32.67 3.95
N ARG A 325 -15.28 -33.31 5.07
CA ARG A 325 -14.92 -34.74 5.08
C ARG A 325 -16.19 -35.59 4.97
N ARG A 326 -16.07 -36.83 4.51
CA ARG A 326 -17.22 -37.76 4.41
C ARG A 326 -17.93 -37.97 5.76
N ILE A 327 -17.18 -38.01 6.86
CA ILE A 327 -17.73 -38.11 8.22
C ILE A 327 -18.55 -36.88 8.65
N ASP A 328 -18.32 -35.73 8.03
CA ASP A 328 -19.00 -34.47 8.33
C ASP A 328 -20.36 -34.37 7.62
N ALA A 329 -20.61 -35.20 6.59
CA ALA A 329 -21.88 -35.24 5.87
C ALA A 329 -23.07 -35.51 6.80
N ASN A 330 -22.86 -36.33 7.84
CA ASN A 330 -23.91 -36.69 8.80
C ASN A 330 -24.49 -35.48 9.55
N TRP A 331 -23.65 -34.50 9.91
CA TRP A 331 -24.14 -33.29 10.58
C TRP A 331 -24.45 -32.17 9.58
N LYS A 332 -23.90 -32.17 8.36
CA LYS A 332 -24.22 -31.17 7.33
C LYS A 332 -25.56 -31.40 6.64
N ILE A 333 -26.01 -32.64 6.52
CA ILE A 333 -27.36 -33.01 6.02
C ILE A 333 -28.42 -32.75 7.11
N GLY A 334 -28.05 -33.00 8.37
CA GLY A 334 -28.90 -32.74 9.51
C GLY A 334 -29.80 -33.91 9.91
N PRO A 335 -30.66 -33.70 10.90
CA PRO A 335 -31.62 -34.71 11.35
C PRO A 335 -32.64 -34.98 10.24
N LEU A 336 -32.96 -36.27 10.04
CA LEU A 336 -33.96 -36.71 9.07
C LEU A 336 -35.31 -36.87 9.76
N ASP A 337 -36.38 -36.54 9.05
CA ASP A 337 -37.75 -36.79 9.48
C ASP A 337 -38.14 -38.28 9.36
N LYS A 338 -39.41 -38.59 9.65
CA LYS A 338 -39.96 -39.95 9.56
C LYS A 338 -39.97 -40.54 8.14
N HIS A 339 -39.79 -39.70 7.12
CA HIS A 339 -39.73 -40.07 5.71
C HIS A 339 -38.29 -40.08 5.17
N GLY A 340 -37.29 -39.87 6.03
CA GLY A 340 -35.88 -39.85 5.66
C GLY A 340 -35.44 -38.56 4.98
N GLN A 341 -36.23 -37.48 5.06
CA GLN A 341 -35.91 -36.18 4.46
C GLN A 341 -35.28 -35.23 5.48
N PRO A 342 -34.23 -34.49 5.11
CA PRO A 342 -33.65 -33.47 5.98
C PRO A 342 -34.54 -32.24 6.07
N ASP A 343 -34.41 -31.48 7.17
CA ASP A 343 -35.10 -30.20 7.32
C ASP A 343 -34.59 -29.18 6.27
N PRO A 344 -35.49 -28.50 5.52
CA PRO A 344 -35.11 -27.56 4.47
C PRO A 344 -34.42 -26.28 4.98
N SER A 345 -34.40 -26.06 6.29
CA SER A 345 -33.69 -24.97 6.96
C SER A 345 -32.32 -25.41 7.50
N TRP A 346 -31.98 -26.69 7.39
CA TRP A 346 -30.68 -27.19 7.85
C TRP A 346 -29.55 -26.79 6.88
N GLU A 347 -29.63 -27.26 5.64
CA GLU A 347 -28.66 -26.93 4.61
C GLU A 347 -28.82 -25.47 4.17
N ARG A 348 -27.69 -24.80 3.90
CA ARG A 348 -27.71 -23.41 3.44
C ARG A 348 -28.09 -23.35 1.97
N ASP A 349 -29.10 -22.55 1.64
CA ASP A 349 -29.32 -22.08 0.27
C ASP A 349 -28.60 -20.74 0.07
N PRO A 350 -27.54 -20.67 -0.76
CA PRO A 350 -26.82 -19.42 -1.01
C PRO A 350 -27.66 -18.30 -1.61
N ARG A 351 -28.79 -18.62 -2.28
CA ARG A 351 -29.69 -17.65 -2.89
C ARG A 351 -30.61 -17.01 -1.86
N ARG A 352 -31.04 -17.79 -0.86
CA ARG A 352 -31.96 -17.34 0.20
C ARG A 352 -31.22 -16.77 1.40
N ASP A 353 -30.16 -17.44 1.83
CA ASP A 353 -29.57 -17.22 3.16
C ASP A 353 -28.34 -16.29 3.12
N GLY A 354 -27.88 -15.92 1.91
CA GLY A 354 -26.71 -15.07 1.71
C GLY A 354 -25.38 -15.73 2.11
N ARG A 355 -24.36 -14.89 2.36
CA ARG A 355 -23.01 -15.35 2.75
C ARG A 355 -22.89 -15.50 4.26
N CYS A 356 -22.17 -16.54 4.67
CA CYS A 356 -21.81 -16.74 6.08
C CYS A 356 -20.88 -15.64 6.57
N GLU A 357 -21.11 -15.23 7.81
CA GLU A 357 -20.21 -14.37 8.56
C GLU A 357 -19.11 -15.20 9.24
N ARG A 358 -18.04 -14.51 9.65
CA ARG A 358 -16.99 -15.14 10.46
C ARG A 358 -17.41 -15.16 11.91
N THR A 359 -16.97 -16.17 12.64
CA THR A 359 -17.30 -16.42 14.04
C THR A 359 -16.14 -16.10 14.94
N ARG A 360 -16.41 -15.87 16.22
CA ARG A 360 -15.36 -15.63 17.21
C ARG A 360 -14.61 -16.91 17.56
N LEU A 361 -15.32 -18.04 17.60
CA LEU A 361 -14.78 -19.33 17.99
C LEU A 361 -14.67 -20.28 16.80
N ARG A 362 -13.64 -21.13 16.84
CA ARG A 362 -13.48 -22.22 15.88
C ARG A 362 -14.65 -23.19 16.00
N ASN A 363 -15.07 -23.76 14.88
CA ASN A 363 -16.19 -24.72 14.80
C ASN A 363 -17.57 -24.14 15.18
N GLN A 364 -17.71 -22.81 15.29
CA GLN A 364 -18.97 -22.15 15.65
C GLN A 364 -19.81 -21.83 14.40
N LEU A 365 -21.13 -21.82 14.56
CA LEU A 365 -22.06 -21.24 13.59
C LEU A 365 -22.05 -19.71 13.66
N CYS A 366 -22.15 -19.04 12.51
CA CYS A 366 -22.49 -17.61 12.52
C CYS A 366 -23.94 -17.43 12.95
N GLN A 367 -24.30 -16.23 13.44
CA GLN A 367 -25.63 -15.96 13.98
C GLN A 367 -26.76 -16.31 13.00
N LYS A 368 -26.56 -16.02 11.71
CA LYS A 368 -27.52 -16.37 10.64
C LYS A 368 -27.75 -17.88 10.53
N CYS A 369 -26.69 -18.67 10.60
CA CYS A 369 -26.81 -20.13 10.56
C CYS A 369 -27.38 -20.68 11.87
N PHE A 370 -27.00 -20.10 13.01
CA PHE A 370 -27.53 -20.50 14.31
C PHE A 370 -29.04 -20.26 14.39
N ASN A 371 -29.51 -19.04 14.12
CA ASN A 371 -30.93 -18.68 14.18
C ASN A 371 -31.80 -19.53 13.24
N ARG A 372 -31.25 -19.92 12.08
CA ARG A 372 -31.96 -20.77 11.13
C ARG A 372 -32.14 -22.20 11.64
N MET A 373 -31.23 -22.67 12.48
CA MET A 373 -31.11 -24.10 12.80
C MET A 373 -31.41 -24.48 14.24
N CYS A 374 -31.28 -23.55 15.18
CA CYS A 374 -31.29 -23.85 16.61
C CYS A 374 -32.61 -24.47 17.10
N GLU A 375 -33.72 -24.18 16.42
CA GLU A 375 -35.05 -24.72 16.72
C GLU A 375 -35.33 -26.06 16.03
N ILE A 376 -34.48 -26.50 15.09
CA ILE A 376 -34.69 -27.75 14.36
C ILE A 376 -34.46 -28.94 15.32
N ARG A 377 -35.44 -29.85 15.35
CA ARG A 377 -35.38 -31.06 16.18
C ARG A 377 -34.11 -31.85 15.90
N GLY A 378 -33.26 -32.03 16.92
CA GLY A 378 -31.99 -32.76 16.80
C GLY A 378 -30.77 -31.87 16.58
N PHE A 379 -30.92 -30.54 16.53
CA PHE A 379 -29.81 -29.57 16.51
C PHE A 379 -28.76 -29.86 17.59
N GLY A 380 -29.21 -30.06 18.84
CA GLY A 380 -28.38 -30.35 20.01
C GLY A 380 -27.49 -31.59 19.89
N ARG A 381 -27.78 -32.50 18.93
CA ARG A 381 -26.97 -33.69 18.66
C ARG A 381 -25.61 -33.32 18.06
N PHE A 382 -25.56 -32.24 17.28
CA PHE A 382 -24.40 -31.84 16.50
C PHE A 382 -23.76 -30.57 17.05
N PHE A 383 -24.58 -29.62 17.49
CA PHE A 383 -24.15 -28.34 18.01
C PHE A 383 -24.57 -28.19 19.47
N ASP A 384 -23.85 -27.37 20.22
CA ASP A 384 -24.33 -26.90 21.51
C ASP A 384 -25.49 -25.90 21.30
N SER A 385 -26.50 -25.97 22.16
CA SER A 385 -27.73 -25.18 22.04
C SER A 385 -27.57 -23.72 22.45
N GLU A 386 -26.50 -23.37 23.17
CA GLU A 386 -26.28 -22.03 23.73
C GLU A 386 -25.46 -21.15 22.77
N TRP A 387 -24.41 -21.71 22.18
CA TRP A 387 -23.44 -20.97 21.36
C TRP A 387 -23.34 -21.43 19.91
N GLY A 388 -24.04 -22.51 19.54
CA GLY A 388 -24.00 -23.06 18.18
C GLY A 388 -22.63 -23.60 17.81
N THR A 389 -21.86 -24.09 18.77
CA THR A 389 -20.53 -24.67 18.59
C THR A 389 -20.65 -26.14 18.22
N LEU A 390 -20.04 -26.53 17.11
CA LEU A 390 -20.05 -27.91 16.66
C LEU A 390 -19.28 -28.79 17.66
N HIS A 391 -19.94 -29.86 18.14
CA HIS A 391 -19.35 -30.78 19.10
C HIS A 391 -18.02 -31.34 18.62
N ARG A 392 -17.06 -31.48 19.54
CA ARG A 392 -15.65 -31.82 19.24
C ARG A 392 -15.46 -33.04 18.34
N ARG A 393 -16.36 -34.02 18.42
CA ARG A 393 -16.35 -35.23 17.58
C ARG A 393 -16.54 -34.96 16.08
N TYR A 394 -17.11 -33.82 15.72
CA TYR A 394 -17.38 -33.39 14.35
C TYR A 394 -16.49 -32.22 13.90
N GLY A 395 -15.90 -31.50 14.84
CA GLY A 395 -15.11 -30.29 14.57
C GLY A 395 -13.72 -30.53 13.96
N VAL A 396 -13.08 -29.41 13.60
CA VAL A 396 -11.64 -29.34 13.33
C VAL A 396 -10.91 -29.31 14.67
N ARG A 397 -9.84 -30.11 14.80
CA ARG A 397 -9.00 -30.13 16.01
C ARG A 397 -8.24 -28.82 16.20
#